data_AF-A0A3L6TPI3-F1
#
_entry.id   AF-A0A3L6TPI3-F1
#
_cell.length_a   1.000
_cell.length_b   1.000
_cell.length_c   1.000
_cell.angle_alpha   90.00
_cell.angle_beta   90.00
_cell.angle_gamma   90.00
#
_symmetry.space_group_name_H-M   'P 1'
#
loop_
_entity.id
_entity.type
_entity.pdbx_description
1 polymer ?
#
loop_
_entity_poly.entity_id
_entity_poly.type
_entity_poly.pdbx_seq_one_letter_code
_entity_poly.pdbx_strand_id
1 'polypeptide(L)'
;MPPRRRARLSSRPYSSVAAAEQCPRGWLAARRNRPSKRARRLATATAQGGKDDGTPLTDEILVGIFAGLPGFSDLVRCAATCRQWCRLVSGEAAFICRAARCRPPPLRSLALGFFYSHRDGAVPRFAATASASRRLGLRRPSLNALVEGLDDGLFDASRVVASRNGLLLVELQRRKRERALKLCVCNPMTGEVTVLPPLGGKEISRPFACAIFTAEDDDESHLSDPPSAPSSYRLLLVYGRRGFTACRTYSSDGGRWGPQAKAITAVRLGKKTMASMTGTGAVVVRNVAYWRAMGIVLGVRLHTLQAEHVDIPLTGHDPAGNTLLGVSPNGRLRVVQVVEQMMCRATGKVSIAIGVSTRSTAGDKWDPLLVIEVVGRFLPAETTWMRLRWLCEKSGVVFLTAGCAGDQTSDVYALSLDRQEAERVASHHGGDGDLHGYEMDRTSYLRSLAMDEDDDDP
;
A
#
# COMPACT_ATOMS: atom_id res chain seq x y z
N MET A 1 -32.65 -53.29 24.32
CA MET A 1 -32.49 -53.56 25.78
C MET A 1 -31.03 -53.27 26.18
N PRO A 2 -30.74 -52.87 27.43
CA PRO A 2 -30.09 -51.62 27.91
C PRO A 2 -28.52 -51.68 28.05
N PRO A 3 -27.76 -50.66 28.55
CA PRO A 3 -28.19 -49.55 29.43
C PRO A 3 -27.70 -48.11 29.20
N ARG A 4 -28.51 -47.23 29.82
CA ARG A 4 -28.27 -45.83 30.23
C ARG A 4 -27.47 -45.77 31.55
N ARG A 5 -26.66 -44.71 31.71
CA ARG A 5 -26.26 -43.92 32.93
C ARG A 5 -24.82 -43.43 32.70
N ARG A 6 -24.37 -42.22 33.06
CA ARG A 6 -24.84 -41.17 33.97
C ARG A 6 -24.05 -39.89 33.64
N ALA A 7 -24.68 -38.73 33.73
CA ALA A 7 -23.99 -37.44 33.86
C ALA A 7 -23.49 -37.23 35.30
N ARG A 8 -22.33 -36.57 35.46
CA ARG A 8 -21.98 -35.71 36.61
C ARG A 8 -21.10 -34.54 36.15
N LEU A 9 -21.71 -33.34 36.16
CA LEU A 9 -21.32 -32.09 36.85
C LEU A 9 -20.01 -32.19 37.67
N SER A 10 -19.17 -31.18 37.89
CA SER A 10 -19.13 -29.75 37.61
C SER A 10 -17.83 -29.26 38.28
N SER A 11 -17.06 -28.36 37.65
CA SER A 11 -16.41 -27.26 38.40
C SER A 11 -15.86 -26.20 37.44
N ARG A 12 -16.59 -25.09 37.35
CA ARG A 12 -15.96 -23.78 37.13
C ARG A 12 -15.11 -23.44 38.36
N PRO A 13 -14.07 -22.61 38.17
CA PRO A 13 -14.07 -21.34 38.88
C PRO A 13 -14.10 -20.15 37.92
N TYR A 14 -14.69 -19.10 38.46
CA TYR A 14 -15.00 -17.78 37.93
C TYR A 14 -13.76 -16.90 37.72
N SER A 15 -13.78 -16.12 36.63
CA SER A 15 -13.49 -14.67 36.55
C SER A 15 -12.04 -14.20 36.74
N SER A 16 -11.44 -13.41 35.84
CA SER A 16 -11.84 -12.07 35.34
C SER A 16 -11.42 -11.88 33.86
N VAL A 17 -12.28 -11.52 32.91
CA VAL A 17 -12.81 -10.18 32.56
C VAL A 17 -11.74 -9.10 32.39
N ALA A 18 -11.28 -8.91 31.14
CA ALA A 18 -10.87 -7.61 30.60
C ALA A 18 -11.00 -7.60 29.05
N ALA A 19 -12.01 -6.85 28.59
CA ALA A 19 -12.18 -6.24 27.26
C ALA A 19 -12.02 -7.11 26.00
N ALA A 20 -13.02 -7.94 25.71
CA ALA A 20 -13.41 -8.19 24.33
C ALA A 20 -14.21 -6.97 23.84
N GLU A 21 -13.61 -6.10 23.03
CA GLU A 21 -14.36 -5.06 22.34
C GLU A 21 -15.29 -5.71 21.31
N GLN A 22 -16.56 -5.76 21.69
CA GLN A 22 -17.67 -6.06 20.80
C GLN A 22 -17.68 -5.02 19.68
N CYS A 23 -17.70 -5.49 18.43
CA CYS A 23 -18.01 -4.66 17.28
C CYS A 23 -19.32 -3.88 17.55
N PRO A 24 -19.32 -2.54 17.54
CA PRO A 24 -20.55 -1.81 17.41
C PRO A 24 -21.09 -2.08 16.01
N ARG A 25 -22.31 -2.62 15.98
CA ARG A 25 -23.17 -2.77 14.81
C ARG A 25 -23.12 -1.52 13.94
N GLY A 26 -23.20 -1.72 12.63
CA GLY A 26 -23.26 -0.67 11.63
C GLY A 26 -24.32 0.39 11.95
N TRP A 27 -23.91 1.65 11.84
CA TRP A 27 -24.81 2.79 11.81
C TRP A 27 -24.78 3.33 10.39
N LEU A 28 -25.86 3.08 9.64
CA LEU A 28 -26.49 3.93 8.63
C LEU A 28 -27.57 3.13 7.89
N ALA A 29 -28.67 2.80 8.57
CA ALA A 29 -29.92 2.35 7.92
C ALA A 29 -31.11 2.51 8.87
N ALA A 30 -31.54 3.76 9.13
CA ALA A 30 -32.91 4.10 9.54
C ALA A 30 -33.07 5.61 9.78
N ARG A 31 -33.27 6.39 8.72
CA ARG A 31 -34.22 7.50 8.79
C ARG A 31 -35.22 7.37 7.65
N ARG A 32 -36.29 6.61 7.93
CA ARG A 32 -37.57 6.74 7.22
C ARG A 32 -38.12 8.13 7.50
N ASN A 33 -37.89 9.08 6.61
CA ASN A 33 -38.76 10.25 6.53
C ASN A 33 -39.85 9.95 5.50
N ARG A 34 -41.09 9.83 5.98
CA ARG A 34 -42.28 9.94 5.13
C ARG A 34 -42.37 11.35 4.53
N PRO A 35 -42.94 11.50 3.33
CA PRO A 35 -42.89 12.74 2.57
C PRO A 35 -43.92 13.76 3.11
N SER A 36 -43.46 14.95 3.47
CA SER A 36 -44.35 16.12 3.57
C SER A 36 -44.51 16.75 2.20
N LYS A 37 -45.77 17.04 1.88
CA LYS A 37 -46.30 17.43 0.58
C LYS A 37 -45.60 18.64 -0.05
N ARG A 38 -45.30 18.46 -1.34
CA ARG A 38 -45.17 19.46 -2.40
C ARG A 38 -46.04 20.71 -2.16
N ALA A 39 -45.42 21.88 -2.10
CA ALA A 39 -46.07 23.15 -2.40
C ALA A 39 -45.13 24.02 -3.25
N ARG A 40 -45.35 23.97 -4.55
CA ARG A 40 -44.96 25.00 -5.52
C ARG A 40 -45.44 26.35 -4.98
N ARG A 41 -44.55 27.34 -4.82
CA ARG A 41 -44.92 28.75 -5.02
C ARG A 41 -43.82 29.47 -5.78
N LEU A 42 -44.23 29.91 -6.97
CA LEU A 42 -43.62 30.94 -7.77
C LEU A 42 -43.55 32.26 -6.98
N ALA A 43 -42.58 33.08 -7.35
CA ALA A 43 -42.18 34.34 -6.76
C ALA A 43 -43.28 35.41 -6.60
N THR A 44 -43.11 36.26 -5.59
CA THR A 44 -43.38 37.71 -5.70
C THR A 44 -42.37 38.46 -4.84
N ALA A 45 -41.64 39.35 -5.51
CA ALA A 45 -40.71 40.29 -4.91
C ALA A 45 -41.45 41.28 -3.99
N THR A 46 -40.89 41.51 -2.81
CA THR A 46 -41.08 42.75 -2.05
C THR A 46 -39.72 43.19 -1.50
N ALA A 47 -39.35 44.40 -1.90
CA ALA A 47 -38.13 45.08 -1.50
C ALA A 47 -38.15 45.46 -0.01
N GLN A 48 -36.95 45.77 0.48
CA GLN A 48 -36.58 46.46 1.72
C GLN A 48 -36.47 45.63 2.99
N GLY A 49 -35.22 45.42 3.39
CA GLY A 49 -34.82 44.96 4.72
C GLY A 49 -33.38 44.49 4.67
N GLY A 50 -32.43 45.43 4.79
CA GLY A 50 -31.00 45.16 4.72
C GLY A 50 -30.57 44.01 5.63
N LYS A 51 -30.17 42.92 4.99
CA LYS A 51 -29.16 42.03 5.51
C LYS A 51 -28.14 41.89 4.41
N ASP A 52 -26.92 42.21 4.79
CA ASP A 52 -25.69 41.93 4.09
C ASP A 52 -25.65 40.43 3.77
N ASP A 53 -26.30 40.04 2.68
CA ASP A 53 -26.11 38.74 2.04
C ASP A 53 -24.78 38.85 1.32
N GLY A 54 -23.70 38.83 2.11
CA GLY A 54 -22.33 38.85 1.63
C GLY A 54 -22.21 37.87 0.47
N THR A 55 -21.57 38.30 -0.62
CA THR A 55 -21.42 37.52 -1.85
C THR A 55 -21.07 36.07 -1.49
N PRO A 56 -21.91 35.07 -1.84
CA PRO A 56 -21.64 33.69 -1.49
C PRO A 56 -20.27 33.32 -2.07
N LEU A 57 -19.39 32.79 -1.22
CA LEU A 57 -18.07 32.31 -1.64
C LEU A 57 -18.25 31.38 -2.84
N THR A 58 -17.74 31.78 -4.00
CA THR A 58 -17.82 30.96 -5.21
C THR A 58 -16.95 29.71 -5.06
N ASP A 59 -17.28 28.66 -5.80
CA ASP A 59 -16.51 27.42 -5.81
C ASP A 59 -15.03 27.67 -6.16
N GLU A 60 -14.75 28.62 -7.05
CA GLU A 60 -13.39 29.05 -7.41
C GLU A 60 -12.62 29.62 -6.22
N ILE A 61 -13.25 30.48 -5.41
CA ILE A 61 -12.63 31.05 -4.22
C ILE A 61 -12.38 29.95 -3.18
N LEU A 62 -13.32 29.02 -2.99
CA LEU A 62 -13.14 27.88 -2.07
C LEU A 62 -11.98 26.98 -2.51
N VAL A 63 -11.86 26.66 -3.79
CA VAL A 63 -10.73 25.90 -4.34
C VAL A 63 -9.40 26.64 -4.12
N GLY A 64 -9.39 27.96 -4.30
CA GLY A 64 -8.24 28.81 -3.98
C GLY A 64 -7.85 28.76 -2.50
N ILE A 65 -8.83 28.82 -1.59
CA ILE A 65 -8.62 28.68 -0.15
C ILE A 65 -8.03 27.30 0.18
N PHE A 66 -8.61 26.22 -0.36
CA PHE A 66 -8.11 24.86 -0.16
C PHE A 66 -6.67 24.70 -0.65
N ALA A 67 -6.35 25.22 -1.84
CA ALA A 67 -5.00 25.24 -2.39
C ALA A 67 -3.99 26.00 -1.50
N GLY A 68 -4.45 27.00 -0.74
CA GLY A 68 -3.64 27.78 0.18
C GLY A 68 -3.30 27.10 1.50
N LEU A 69 -4.08 26.09 1.92
CA LEU A 69 -3.93 25.45 3.23
C LEU A 69 -2.54 24.81 3.42
N PRO A 70 -1.92 24.95 4.61
CA PRO A 70 -0.57 24.44 4.87
C PRO A 70 -0.54 22.92 5.08
N GLY A 71 -1.62 22.35 5.62
CA GLY A 71 -1.69 20.96 6.06
C GLY A 71 -2.58 20.09 5.19
N PHE A 72 -2.08 18.91 4.80
CA PHE A 72 -2.91 17.90 4.13
C PHE A 72 -4.07 17.42 5.00
N SER A 73 -3.88 17.32 6.32
CA SER A 73 -4.95 16.94 7.24
C SER A 73 -6.08 17.97 7.28
N ASP A 74 -5.78 19.25 7.07
CA ASP A 74 -6.79 20.31 7.08
C ASP A 74 -7.66 20.24 5.83
N LEU A 75 -7.07 19.91 4.67
CA LEU A 75 -7.82 19.59 3.45
C LEU A 75 -8.81 18.45 3.65
N VAL A 76 -8.38 17.36 4.31
CA VAL A 76 -9.25 16.21 4.60
C VAL A 76 -10.39 16.61 5.55
N ARG A 77 -10.11 17.43 6.57
CA ARG A 77 -11.14 17.97 7.46
C ARG A 77 -12.13 18.86 6.72
N CYS A 78 -11.65 19.72 5.83
CA CYS A 78 -12.50 20.56 4.96
C CYS A 78 -13.43 19.69 4.11
N ALA A 79 -12.89 18.67 3.43
CA ALA A 79 -13.71 17.73 2.66
C ALA A 79 -14.78 17.03 3.51
N ALA A 80 -14.49 16.75 4.78
CA ALA A 80 -15.45 16.11 5.70
C ALA A 80 -16.56 17.05 6.22
N THR A 81 -16.51 18.35 5.95
CA THR A 81 -17.50 19.30 6.49
C THR A 81 -18.86 19.23 5.78
N CYS A 82 -18.87 19.18 4.44
CA CYS A 82 -20.08 19.14 3.63
C CYS A 82 -19.81 18.53 2.25
N ARG A 83 -20.89 18.11 1.56
CA ARG A 83 -20.80 17.48 0.23
C ARG A 83 -20.17 18.40 -0.81
N GLN A 84 -20.48 19.71 -0.78
CA GLN A 84 -19.91 20.68 -1.73
C GLN A 84 -18.38 20.74 -1.60
N TRP A 85 -17.87 20.90 -0.38
CA TRP A 85 -16.43 20.98 -0.14
C TRP A 85 -15.73 19.66 -0.46
N CYS A 86 -16.37 18.53 -0.13
CA CYS A 86 -15.88 17.22 -0.52
C CYS A 86 -15.71 17.09 -2.05
N ARG A 87 -16.75 17.47 -2.81
CA ARG A 87 -16.71 17.43 -4.28
C ARG A 87 -15.63 18.34 -4.86
N LEU A 88 -15.49 19.57 -4.34
CA LEU A 88 -14.45 20.50 -4.78
C LEU A 88 -13.05 19.98 -4.47
N VAL A 89 -12.80 19.51 -3.24
CA VAL A 89 -11.50 18.96 -2.85
C VAL A 89 -11.14 17.71 -3.67
N SER A 90 -12.12 16.87 -3.98
CA SER A 90 -11.92 15.63 -4.74
C SER A 90 -11.74 15.89 -6.23
N GLY A 91 -12.60 16.73 -6.83
CA GLY A 91 -12.57 17.10 -8.25
C GLY A 91 -11.32 17.90 -8.61
N GLU A 92 -10.96 18.88 -7.77
CA GLU A 92 -9.79 19.75 -7.97
C GLU A 92 -8.52 19.25 -7.28
N ALA A 93 -8.51 17.98 -6.85
CA ALA A 93 -7.40 17.37 -6.11
C ALA A 93 -6.03 17.59 -6.79
N ALA A 94 -5.98 17.47 -8.12
CA ALA A 94 -4.75 17.66 -8.88
C ALA A 94 -4.27 19.13 -8.85
N PHE A 95 -5.20 20.08 -8.95
CA PHE A 95 -4.89 21.50 -8.85
C PHE A 95 -4.42 21.86 -7.43
N ILE A 96 -5.20 21.48 -6.41
CA ILE A 96 -4.89 21.72 -4.99
C ILE A 96 -3.52 21.13 -4.62
N CYS A 97 -3.26 19.87 -5.00
CA CYS A 97 -1.99 19.23 -4.71
C CYS A 97 -0.83 19.85 -5.48
N ARG A 98 -1.04 20.38 -6.70
CA ARG A 98 -0.01 21.10 -7.47
C ARG A 98 0.32 22.45 -6.84
N ALA A 99 -0.67 23.22 -6.41
CA ALA A 99 -0.45 24.49 -5.73
C ALA A 99 0.38 24.32 -4.44
N ALA A 100 0.17 23.21 -3.73
CA ALA A 100 0.98 22.85 -2.57
C ALA A 100 2.45 22.48 -2.91
N ARG A 101 2.80 22.14 -4.17
CA ARG A 101 4.17 21.78 -4.60
C ARG A 101 5.14 22.96 -4.60
N CYS A 102 4.65 24.19 -4.51
CA CYS A 102 5.50 25.38 -4.38
C CYS A 102 6.17 25.52 -3.01
N ARG A 103 6.12 24.49 -2.14
CA ARG A 103 6.77 24.44 -0.81
C ARG A 103 7.72 23.21 -0.72
N PRO A 104 8.94 23.33 -0.16
CA PRO A 104 9.89 22.21 -0.06
C PRO A 104 9.77 21.40 1.26
N PRO A 105 10.17 20.11 1.31
CA PRO A 105 10.11 19.11 0.24
C PRO A 105 8.77 18.34 0.32
N PRO A 106 8.03 18.21 -0.80
CA PRO A 106 6.73 17.56 -0.78
C PRO A 106 6.91 16.04 -0.74
N LEU A 107 6.69 15.42 0.42
CA LEU A 107 6.29 14.00 0.44
C LEU A 107 4.91 13.92 -0.22
N ARG A 108 4.91 13.63 -1.53
CA ARG A 108 3.72 13.57 -2.39
C ARG A 108 2.76 12.45 -1.98
N SER A 109 3.28 11.43 -1.29
CA SER A 109 2.53 10.22 -0.96
C SER A 109 2.45 9.95 0.54
N LEU A 110 1.42 9.20 0.92
CA LEU A 110 1.02 8.93 2.28
C LEU A 110 1.18 7.43 2.54
N ALA A 111 2.05 7.07 3.49
CA ALA A 111 2.02 5.72 4.07
C ALA A 111 0.76 5.59 4.93
N LEU A 112 -0.24 4.88 4.42
CA LEU A 112 -1.53 4.71 5.10
C LEU A 112 -1.46 3.59 6.13
N GLY A 113 -0.65 2.57 5.88
CA GLY A 113 -0.60 1.38 6.72
C GLY A 113 -0.02 0.20 5.97
N PHE A 114 -0.41 -1.00 6.37
CA PHE A 114 -0.03 -2.23 5.69
C PHE A 114 -1.16 -3.25 5.70
N PHE A 115 -1.16 -4.11 4.69
CA PHE A 115 -1.97 -5.32 4.64
C PHE A 115 -1.16 -6.51 5.15
N TYR A 116 -1.80 -7.37 5.93
CA TYR A 116 -1.18 -8.57 6.48
C TYR A 116 -2.16 -9.73 6.54
N SER A 117 -1.63 -10.96 6.46
CA SER A 117 -2.41 -12.19 6.62
C SER A 117 -1.95 -12.95 7.86
N HIS A 118 -2.85 -13.15 8.82
CA HIS A 118 -2.50 -13.76 10.11
C HIS A 118 -2.43 -15.30 10.05
N ARG A 119 -3.08 -15.92 9.05
CA ARG A 119 -3.13 -17.37 8.82
C ARG A 119 -3.26 -17.66 7.33
N ASP A 120 -2.74 -18.81 6.91
CA ASP A 120 -3.01 -19.35 5.57
C ASP A 120 -4.52 -19.46 5.37
N GLY A 121 -5.03 -18.81 4.31
CA GLY A 121 -6.43 -18.88 3.94
C GLY A 121 -7.31 -17.72 4.38
N ALA A 122 -6.85 -16.84 5.26
CA ALA A 122 -7.63 -15.68 5.70
C ALA A 122 -7.50 -14.50 4.72
N VAL A 123 -8.57 -13.70 4.58
CA VAL A 123 -8.52 -12.45 3.81
C VAL A 123 -7.50 -11.48 4.42
N PRO A 124 -6.66 -10.81 3.62
CA PRO A 124 -5.70 -9.85 4.14
C PRO A 124 -6.38 -8.70 4.89
N ARG A 125 -5.88 -8.39 6.09
CA ARG A 125 -6.40 -7.33 6.97
C ARG A 125 -5.53 -6.09 6.86
N PHE A 126 -6.14 -4.92 7.06
CA PHE A 126 -5.44 -3.65 7.05
C PHE A 126 -5.15 -3.16 8.48
N ALA A 127 -3.91 -2.74 8.73
CA ALA A 127 -3.50 -2.01 9.90
C ALA A 127 -3.04 -0.60 9.49
N ALA A 128 -3.72 0.42 10.01
CA ALA A 128 -3.44 1.82 9.71
C ALA A 128 -2.30 2.37 10.59
N THR A 129 -1.48 3.25 10.04
CA THR A 129 -0.58 4.08 10.86
C THR A 129 -1.38 5.04 11.74
N ALA A 130 -0.81 5.59 12.83
CA ALA A 130 -1.55 6.53 13.66
C ALA A 130 -1.83 7.83 12.89
N SER A 131 -0.88 8.25 12.04
CA SER A 131 -1.07 9.38 11.15
C SER A 131 -2.21 9.16 10.15
N ALA A 132 -2.36 7.97 9.59
CA ALA A 132 -3.44 7.63 8.67
C ALA A 132 -4.77 7.45 9.38
N SER A 133 -4.80 6.85 10.57
CA SER A 133 -6.02 6.64 11.36
C SER A 133 -6.79 7.95 11.58
N ARG A 134 -6.06 9.05 11.83
CA ARG A 134 -6.65 10.40 11.98
C ARG A 134 -7.25 10.97 10.68
N ARG A 135 -6.77 10.52 9.52
CA ARG A 135 -7.18 11.00 8.18
C ARG A 135 -8.27 10.15 7.57
N LEU A 136 -8.18 8.84 7.77
CA LEU A 136 -9.13 7.84 7.28
C LEU A 136 -10.48 7.94 8.01
N GLY A 137 -10.48 8.35 9.28
CA GLY A 137 -11.70 8.40 10.08
C GLY A 137 -12.37 7.01 10.11
N LEU A 138 -13.61 6.94 9.61
CA LEU A 138 -14.36 5.68 9.48
C LEU A 138 -14.08 4.94 8.15
N ARG A 139 -13.46 5.59 7.15
CA ARG A 139 -13.14 4.99 5.84
C ARG A 139 -11.82 4.24 5.92
N ARG A 140 -11.87 2.97 6.31
CA ARG A 140 -10.68 2.12 6.38
C ARG A 140 -10.56 1.27 5.11
N PRO A 141 -9.38 1.24 4.44
CA PRO A 141 -9.09 0.26 3.40
C PRO A 141 -9.46 -1.15 3.88
N SER A 142 -10.34 -1.82 3.16
CA SER A 142 -10.80 -3.15 3.54
C SER A 142 -11.04 -4.00 2.31
N LEU A 143 -10.33 -5.12 2.19
CA LEU A 143 -10.62 -6.11 1.15
C LEU A 143 -11.93 -6.86 1.42
N ASN A 144 -12.36 -6.96 2.69
CA ASN A 144 -13.63 -7.59 3.03
C ASN A 144 -14.82 -6.77 2.51
N ALA A 145 -14.72 -5.43 2.54
CA ALA A 145 -15.79 -4.56 2.05
C ALA A 145 -15.95 -4.69 0.53
N LEU A 146 -14.88 -5.02 -0.20
CA LEU A 146 -14.94 -5.28 -1.64
C LEU A 146 -15.70 -6.57 -2.00
N VAL A 147 -15.92 -7.46 -1.03
CA VAL A 147 -16.66 -8.72 -1.25
C VAL A 147 -18.17 -8.48 -1.24
N GLU A 148 -18.67 -7.41 -0.59
CA GLU A 148 -20.09 -7.07 -0.54
C GLU A 148 -20.59 -6.64 -1.94
N GLY A 149 -20.97 -7.61 -2.77
CA GLY A 149 -21.43 -7.41 -4.16
C GLY A 149 -20.71 -8.27 -5.22
N LEU A 150 -19.61 -8.94 -4.85
CA LEU A 150 -18.93 -9.95 -5.68
C LEU A 150 -19.24 -11.35 -5.14
N ASP A 151 -19.03 -12.40 -5.95
CA ASP A 151 -19.21 -13.81 -5.53
C ASP A 151 -18.64 -14.03 -4.11
N ASP A 152 -19.48 -14.48 -3.17
CA ASP A 152 -19.13 -14.72 -1.78
C ASP A 152 -17.78 -15.45 -1.68
N GLY A 153 -16.76 -14.75 -1.17
CA GLY A 153 -15.43 -15.33 -0.92
C GLY A 153 -14.39 -15.19 -2.04
N LEU A 154 -14.53 -14.25 -2.99
CA LEU A 154 -13.50 -13.99 -4.01
C LEU A 154 -12.08 -13.85 -3.43
N PHE A 155 -11.95 -13.15 -2.30
CA PHE A 155 -10.68 -12.89 -1.63
C PHE A 155 -10.31 -13.92 -0.55
N ASP A 156 -11.11 -14.97 -0.37
CA ASP A 156 -10.78 -16.03 0.57
C ASP A 156 -9.51 -16.75 0.11
N ALA A 157 -8.57 -16.97 1.03
CA ALA A 157 -7.24 -17.50 0.72
C ALA A 157 -6.47 -16.72 -0.37
N SER A 158 -6.80 -15.45 -0.56
CA SER A 158 -6.07 -14.55 -1.46
C SER A 158 -4.78 -14.05 -0.82
N ARG A 159 -3.85 -13.60 -1.67
CA ARG A 159 -2.54 -13.11 -1.25
C ARG A 159 -2.22 -11.80 -1.96
N VAL A 160 -1.83 -10.78 -1.21
CA VAL A 160 -1.29 -9.55 -1.82
C VAL A 160 0.06 -9.85 -2.45
N VAL A 161 0.25 -9.44 -3.70
CA VAL A 161 1.49 -9.67 -4.47
C VAL A 161 2.28 -8.38 -4.60
N ALA A 162 1.59 -7.26 -4.85
CA ALA A 162 2.20 -5.95 -5.02
C ALA A 162 1.24 -4.86 -4.52
N SER A 163 1.80 -3.72 -4.14
CA SER A 163 1.08 -2.54 -3.68
C SER A 163 1.78 -1.31 -4.23
N ARG A 164 1.06 -0.43 -4.92
CA ARG A 164 1.60 0.84 -5.43
C ARG A 164 0.49 1.86 -5.63
N ASN A 165 0.70 3.07 -5.12
CA ASN A 165 -0.16 4.24 -5.36
C ASN A 165 -1.68 3.99 -5.10
N GLY A 166 -2.01 3.29 -4.02
CA GLY A 166 -3.39 2.95 -3.68
C GLY A 166 -3.96 1.72 -4.40
N LEU A 167 -3.22 1.13 -5.34
CA LEU A 167 -3.60 -0.11 -5.99
C LEU A 167 -2.94 -1.30 -5.30
N LEU A 168 -3.71 -2.37 -5.12
CA LEU A 168 -3.23 -3.67 -4.72
C LEU A 168 -3.37 -4.65 -5.88
N LEU A 169 -2.33 -5.42 -6.13
CA LEU A 169 -2.41 -6.62 -6.95
C LEU A 169 -2.56 -7.82 -6.03
N VAL A 170 -3.65 -8.55 -6.18
CA VAL A 170 -3.99 -9.70 -5.34
C VAL A 170 -4.04 -10.96 -6.19
N GLU A 171 -3.34 -12.01 -5.76
CA GLU A 171 -3.49 -13.36 -6.29
C GLU A 171 -4.72 -14.01 -5.65
N LEU A 172 -5.66 -14.38 -6.51
CA LEU A 172 -6.90 -15.02 -6.11
C LEU A 172 -6.70 -16.54 -5.93
N GLN A 173 -7.52 -17.15 -5.08
CA GLN A 173 -7.40 -18.57 -4.79
C GLN A 173 -7.55 -19.44 -6.05
N ARG A 174 -6.66 -20.43 -6.18
CA ARG A 174 -6.82 -21.50 -7.16
C ARG A 174 -7.84 -22.52 -6.65
N ARG A 175 -9.00 -22.63 -7.30
CA ARG A 175 -9.90 -23.79 -7.07
C ARG A 175 -9.11 -25.08 -7.34
N LYS A 176 -9.33 -26.15 -6.57
CA LYS A 176 -8.51 -27.39 -6.55
C LYS A 176 -8.21 -28.03 -7.93
N ARG A 177 -8.95 -27.68 -8.99
CA ARG A 177 -8.77 -28.18 -10.37
C ARG A 177 -8.19 -27.16 -11.35
N GLU A 178 -8.02 -25.90 -10.93
CA GLU A 178 -7.64 -24.80 -11.80
C GLU A 178 -6.14 -24.52 -11.71
N ARG A 179 -5.45 -24.72 -12.85
CA ARG A 179 -4.01 -24.45 -12.96
C ARG A 179 -3.70 -23.02 -13.43
N ALA A 180 -4.72 -22.26 -13.80
CA ALA A 180 -4.53 -20.87 -14.23
C ALA A 180 -4.08 -20.00 -13.07
N LEU A 181 -3.27 -18.99 -13.37
CA LEU A 181 -2.99 -17.90 -12.45
C LEU A 181 -4.12 -16.86 -12.58
N LYS A 182 -4.79 -16.58 -11.46
CA LYS A 182 -5.84 -15.56 -11.37
C LYS A 182 -5.34 -14.41 -10.52
N LEU A 183 -5.44 -13.21 -11.07
CA LEU A 183 -5.00 -11.98 -10.45
C LEU A 183 -6.15 -10.98 -10.52
N CYS A 184 -6.27 -10.12 -9.52
CA CYS A 184 -7.09 -8.93 -9.61
C CYS A 184 -6.29 -7.72 -9.14
N VAL A 185 -6.61 -6.57 -9.71
CA VAL A 185 -6.18 -5.27 -9.21
C VAL A 185 -7.36 -4.65 -8.49
N CYS A 186 -7.14 -4.14 -7.28
CA CYS A 186 -8.18 -3.46 -6.55
C CYS A 186 -7.67 -2.17 -5.91
N ASN A 187 -8.58 -1.23 -5.70
CA ASN A 187 -8.37 -0.03 -4.91
C ASN A 187 -9.28 -0.09 -3.68
N PRO A 188 -8.75 -0.55 -2.52
CA PRO A 188 -9.56 -0.70 -1.31
C PRO A 188 -10.11 0.61 -0.73
N MET A 189 -9.67 1.77 -1.24
CA MET A 189 -10.21 3.07 -0.84
C MET A 189 -11.43 3.48 -1.66
N THR A 190 -11.46 3.14 -2.96
CA THR A 190 -12.57 3.51 -3.87
C THR A 190 -13.57 2.39 -4.08
N GLY A 191 -13.28 1.16 -3.67
CA GLY A 191 -14.16 0.03 -3.94
C GLY A 191 -13.91 -0.66 -5.29
N GLU A 192 -13.07 -0.07 -6.16
CA GLU A 192 -12.86 -0.56 -7.52
C GLU A 192 -12.10 -1.90 -7.53
N VAL A 193 -12.62 -2.86 -8.30
CA VAL A 193 -12.01 -4.18 -8.49
C VAL A 193 -12.01 -4.54 -9.97
N THR A 194 -10.84 -4.85 -10.51
CA THR A 194 -10.66 -5.38 -11.87
C THR A 194 -10.07 -6.79 -11.81
N VAL A 195 -10.84 -7.80 -12.16
CA VAL A 195 -10.33 -9.17 -12.32
C VAL A 195 -9.64 -9.30 -13.67
N LEU A 196 -8.37 -9.71 -13.66
CA LEU A 196 -7.57 -9.79 -14.89
C LEU A 196 -7.88 -11.08 -15.67
N PRO A 197 -7.72 -11.08 -17.01
CA PRO A 197 -7.86 -12.29 -17.79
C PRO A 197 -6.94 -13.40 -17.24
N PRO A 198 -7.45 -14.62 -17.01
CA PRO A 198 -6.69 -15.68 -16.37
C PRO A 198 -5.53 -16.12 -17.27
N LEU A 199 -4.35 -16.27 -16.68
CA LEU A 199 -3.19 -16.78 -17.40
C LEU A 199 -3.13 -18.30 -17.27
N GLY A 200 -3.59 -18.99 -18.31
CA GLY A 200 -3.65 -20.45 -18.40
C GLY A 200 -2.33 -21.13 -18.78
N GLY A 201 -2.24 -22.43 -18.49
CA GLY A 201 -1.18 -23.33 -18.97
C GLY A 201 -0.41 -24.03 -17.84
N LYS A 202 0.09 -25.24 -18.11
CA LYS A 202 1.03 -25.98 -17.22
C LYS A 202 2.36 -25.23 -16.97
N GLU A 203 2.52 -24.02 -17.51
CA GLU A 203 3.80 -23.37 -17.73
C GLU A 203 4.07 -22.20 -16.77
N ILE A 204 3.06 -21.64 -16.10
CA ILE A 204 3.24 -20.62 -15.05
C ILE A 204 3.27 -21.33 -13.70
N SER A 205 4.45 -21.78 -13.31
CA SER A 205 4.71 -22.32 -11.98
C SER A 205 5.08 -21.21 -11.02
N ARG A 206 4.49 -21.19 -9.81
CA ARG A 206 5.04 -20.43 -8.68
C ARG A 206 6.51 -20.84 -8.47
N PRO A 207 7.40 -19.93 -8.05
CA PRO A 207 7.16 -18.51 -7.72
C PRO A 207 7.19 -17.56 -8.94
N PHE A 208 6.46 -16.45 -8.85
CA PHE A 208 6.42 -15.36 -9.84
C PHE A 208 6.53 -14.01 -9.12
N ALA A 209 6.92 -12.95 -9.83
CA ALA A 209 7.03 -11.60 -9.30
C ALA A 209 6.21 -10.63 -10.16
N CYS A 210 5.62 -9.61 -9.54
CA CYS A 210 4.84 -8.60 -10.22
C CYS A 210 5.23 -7.19 -9.78
N ALA A 211 5.06 -6.23 -10.70
CA ALA A 211 5.13 -4.80 -10.42
C ALA A 211 3.90 -4.10 -11.03
N ILE A 212 3.43 -3.06 -10.36
CA ILE A 212 2.39 -2.16 -10.84
C ILE A 212 3.09 -0.88 -11.32
N PHE A 213 2.68 -0.36 -12.46
CA PHE A 213 3.10 0.92 -13.03
C PHE A 213 1.89 1.82 -13.13
N THR A 214 2.06 3.09 -12.82
CA THR A 214 1.00 4.10 -12.86
C THR A 214 1.37 5.23 -13.81
N ALA A 215 0.41 6.07 -14.21
CA ALA A 215 0.66 7.19 -15.12
C ALA A 215 1.77 8.16 -14.66
N GLU A 216 2.13 8.18 -13.37
CA GLU A 216 3.26 8.97 -12.85
C GLU A 216 4.64 8.40 -13.21
N ASP A 217 4.71 7.14 -13.61
CA ASP A 217 5.96 6.43 -13.93
C ASP A 217 6.38 6.62 -15.40
N ASP A 218 5.48 7.13 -16.25
CA ASP A 218 5.76 7.50 -17.63
C ASP A 218 6.53 8.83 -17.67
N ASP A 219 7.86 8.75 -17.66
CA ASP A 219 8.76 9.88 -17.89
C ASP A 219 8.69 10.40 -19.35
N GLU A 220 8.14 9.59 -20.27
CA GLU A 220 8.03 9.91 -21.69
C GLU A 220 6.79 10.79 -21.96
N SER A 221 6.84 12.01 -21.43
CA SER A 221 6.07 13.14 -21.97
C SER A 221 6.62 13.53 -23.35
N HIS A 222 6.62 12.60 -24.30
CA HIS A 222 6.69 12.98 -25.71
C HIS A 222 5.35 13.59 -26.08
N LEU A 223 5.44 14.78 -26.66
CA LEU A 223 4.42 15.73 -27.09
C LEU A 223 3.36 15.19 -28.09
N SER A 224 3.01 13.91 -28.06
CA SER A 224 2.23 13.25 -29.13
C SER A 224 1.04 12.41 -28.66
N ASP A 225 1.06 11.85 -27.44
CA ASP A 225 -0.05 11.03 -26.95
C ASP A 225 -0.88 11.80 -25.90
N PRO A 226 -2.23 11.73 -25.95
CA PRO A 226 -3.06 12.30 -24.90
C PRO A 226 -2.67 11.67 -23.56
N PRO A 227 -2.67 12.45 -22.45
CA PRO A 227 -2.34 11.92 -21.15
C PRO A 227 -3.24 10.71 -20.86
N SER A 228 -2.62 9.54 -20.62
CA SER A 228 -3.36 8.35 -20.21
C SER A 228 -4.27 8.70 -19.04
N ALA A 229 -5.47 8.13 -19.02
CA ALA A 229 -6.45 8.41 -17.97
C ALA A 229 -5.79 8.31 -16.58
N PRO A 230 -6.14 9.17 -15.62
CA PRO A 230 -5.49 9.21 -14.31
C PRO A 230 -5.64 7.90 -13.50
N SER A 231 -6.56 7.01 -13.89
CA SER A 231 -6.77 5.67 -13.34
C SER A 231 -6.05 4.56 -14.11
N SER A 232 -5.37 4.87 -15.21
CA SER A 232 -4.66 3.87 -16.01
C SER A 232 -3.47 3.29 -15.24
N TYR A 233 -3.30 1.98 -15.36
CA TYR A 233 -2.20 1.24 -14.79
C TYR A 233 -1.71 0.15 -15.74
N ARG A 234 -0.44 -0.20 -15.59
CA ARG A 234 0.17 -1.33 -16.30
C ARG A 234 0.76 -2.29 -15.29
N LEU A 235 0.77 -3.57 -15.61
CA LEU A 235 1.40 -4.59 -14.77
C LEU A 235 2.52 -5.24 -15.54
N LEU A 236 3.61 -5.55 -14.84
CA LEU A 236 4.69 -6.38 -15.34
C LEU A 236 4.74 -7.66 -14.51
N LEU A 237 4.54 -8.79 -15.18
CA LEU A 237 4.60 -10.12 -14.59
C LEU A 237 5.88 -10.83 -15.06
N VAL A 238 6.70 -11.27 -14.11
CA VAL A 238 7.92 -12.06 -14.33
C VAL A 238 7.72 -13.45 -13.74
N TYR A 239 7.93 -14.49 -14.53
CA TYR A 239 7.68 -15.88 -14.10
C TYR A 239 8.64 -16.87 -14.75
N GLY A 240 8.89 -17.98 -14.04
CA GLY A 240 9.73 -19.05 -14.55
C GLY A 240 9.01 -19.94 -15.56
N ARG A 241 9.70 -20.30 -16.64
CA ARG A 241 9.31 -21.35 -17.60
C ARG A 241 10.35 -22.45 -17.69
N ARG A 242 10.05 -23.53 -18.42
CA ARG A 242 11.01 -24.59 -18.73
C ARG A 242 12.16 -24.01 -19.56
N GLY A 243 13.31 -23.82 -18.93
CA GLY A 243 14.55 -23.39 -19.59
C GLY A 243 14.80 -21.87 -19.63
N PHE A 244 13.82 -21.01 -19.29
CA PHE A 244 14.01 -19.56 -19.33
C PHE A 244 13.08 -18.80 -18.38
N THR A 245 13.34 -17.51 -18.16
CA THR A 245 12.47 -16.58 -17.44
C THR A 245 11.64 -15.79 -18.46
N ALA A 246 10.32 -15.74 -18.27
CA ALA A 246 9.38 -15.06 -19.15
C ALA A 246 8.82 -13.79 -18.49
N CYS A 247 8.51 -12.79 -19.31
CA CYS A 247 7.84 -11.57 -18.91
C CYS A 247 6.56 -11.36 -19.73
N ARG A 248 5.54 -10.76 -19.11
CA ARG A 248 4.33 -10.27 -19.77
C ARG A 248 3.90 -8.95 -19.19
N THR A 249 3.26 -8.13 -20.01
CA THR A 249 2.64 -6.87 -19.59
C THR A 249 1.14 -6.96 -19.64
N TYR A 250 0.46 -6.26 -18.74
CA TYR A 250 -0.98 -5.99 -18.82
C TYR A 250 -1.17 -4.48 -18.87
N SER A 251 -2.16 -4.02 -19.62
CA SER A 251 -2.58 -2.61 -19.64
C SER A 251 -4.06 -2.54 -19.27
N SER A 252 -4.41 -1.65 -18.35
CA SER A 252 -5.79 -1.35 -17.96
C SER A 252 -6.64 -0.95 -19.16
N ASP A 253 -6.11 -0.09 -20.02
CA ASP A 253 -6.83 0.52 -21.14
C ASP A 253 -7.21 -0.52 -22.20
N GLY A 254 -6.33 -1.50 -22.41
CA GLY A 254 -6.56 -2.60 -23.35
C GLY A 254 -7.26 -3.82 -22.73
N GLY A 255 -7.40 -3.88 -21.41
CA GLY A 255 -8.03 -4.99 -20.70
C GLY A 255 -7.40 -6.38 -20.96
N ARG A 256 -6.17 -6.43 -21.46
CA ARG A 256 -5.55 -7.67 -21.98
C ARG A 256 -4.07 -7.78 -21.68
N TRP A 257 -3.61 -9.03 -21.59
CA TRP A 257 -2.18 -9.34 -21.52
C TRP A 257 -1.53 -9.17 -22.89
N GLY A 258 -0.37 -8.52 -22.92
CA GLY A 258 0.52 -8.46 -24.06
C GLY A 258 1.19 -9.80 -24.37
N PRO A 259 1.96 -9.86 -25.48
CA PRO A 259 2.68 -11.06 -25.86
C PRO A 259 3.71 -11.44 -24.81
N GLN A 260 4.02 -12.73 -24.75
CA GLN A 260 5.08 -13.23 -23.89
C GLN A 260 6.44 -12.91 -24.49
N ALA A 261 7.27 -12.20 -23.73
CA ALA A 261 8.68 -12.02 -24.06
C ALA A 261 9.56 -12.95 -23.22
N LYS A 262 10.70 -13.35 -23.77
CA LYS A 262 11.80 -13.89 -22.97
C LYS A 262 12.45 -12.71 -22.28
N ALA A 263 12.53 -12.73 -20.95
CA ALA A 263 13.39 -11.77 -20.24
C ALA A 263 14.81 -11.98 -20.80
N ILE A 264 15.49 -10.93 -21.24
CA ILE A 264 16.85 -11.03 -21.81
C ILE A 264 17.87 -11.25 -20.68
N THR A 265 17.60 -12.22 -19.81
CA THR A 265 18.57 -12.89 -18.98
C THR A 265 18.83 -14.24 -19.63
N ALA A 266 20.06 -14.45 -20.12
CA ALA A 266 20.48 -15.71 -20.74
C ALA A 266 20.34 -16.93 -19.78
N VAL A 267 20.11 -16.68 -18.49
CA VAL A 267 20.04 -17.68 -17.43
C VAL A 267 18.65 -17.67 -16.78
N ARG A 268 18.04 -18.85 -16.70
CA ARG A 268 16.80 -19.08 -15.95
C ARG A 268 17.00 -18.72 -14.48
N LEU A 269 16.14 -17.85 -13.95
CA LEU A 269 16.14 -17.56 -12.51
C LEU A 269 15.75 -18.82 -11.74
N GLY A 270 16.57 -19.19 -10.76
CA GLY A 270 16.30 -20.31 -9.87
C GLY A 270 15.02 -20.07 -9.05
N LYS A 271 14.37 -21.15 -8.60
CA LYS A 271 13.14 -21.04 -7.77
C LYS A 271 13.36 -20.20 -6.51
N LYS A 272 14.53 -20.31 -5.87
CA LYS A 272 14.88 -19.53 -4.67
C LYS A 272 15.02 -18.04 -4.97
N THR A 273 15.69 -17.70 -6.08
CA THR A 273 15.84 -16.32 -6.57
C THR A 273 14.48 -15.70 -6.92
N MET A 274 13.64 -16.43 -7.64
CA MET A 274 12.28 -15.99 -7.95
C MET A 274 11.43 -15.80 -6.67
N ALA A 275 11.57 -16.69 -5.67
CA ALA A 275 10.87 -16.54 -4.39
C ALA A 275 11.34 -15.30 -3.60
N SER A 276 12.64 -14.98 -3.62
CA SER A 276 13.15 -13.77 -2.95
C SER A 276 12.59 -12.48 -3.56
N MET A 277 12.36 -12.48 -4.88
CA MET A 277 11.73 -11.36 -5.58
C MET A 277 10.27 -11.18 -5.16
N THR A 278 9.51 -12.27 -5.00
CA THR A 278 8.10 -12.21 -4.60
C THR A 278 7.92 -11.65 -3.19
N GLY A 279 8.85 -11.93 -2.26
CA GLY A 279 8.70 -11.57 -0.86
C GLY A 279 9.13 -10.15 -0.49
N THR A 280 9.88 -9.45 -1.35
CA THR A 280 10.47 -8.14 -1.04
C THR A 280 9.75 -6.95 -1.70
N GLY A 281 8.77 -7.23 -2.55
CA GLY A 281 8.11 -6.20 -3.36
C GLY A 281 8.97 -5.74 -4.55
N ALA A 282 8.32 -5.12 -5.53
CA ALA A 282 8.99 -4.43 -6.62
C ALA A 282 9.15 -2.95 -6.28
N VAL A 283 10.16 -2.32 -6.86
CA VAL A 283 10.35 -0.87 -6.83
C VAL A 283 10.38 -0.35 -8.25
N VAL A 284 9.63 0.70 -8.58
CA VAL A 284 9.59 1.24 -9.94
C VAL A 284 10.26 2.60 -9.99
N VAL A 285 11.29 2.70 -10.84
CA VAL A 285 12.04 3.93 -11.12
C VAL A 285 12.17 4.09 -12.63
N ARG A 286 11.68 5.22 -13.17
CA ARG A 286 11.82 5.58 -14.59
C ARG A 286 11.46 4.47 -15.58
N ASN A 287 10.24 3.93 -15.48
CA ASN A 287 9.75 2.82 -16.30
C ASN A 287 10.53 1.49 -16.19
N VAL A 288 11.33 1.31 -15.13
CA VAL A 288 12.02 0.05 -14.81
C VAL A 288 11.55 -0.45 -13.45
N ALA A 289 11.11 -1.71 -13.40
CA ALA A 289 10.80 -2.39 -12.15
C ALA A 289 12.03 -3.15 -11.63
N TYR A 290 12.42 -2.89 -10.40
CA TYR A 290 13.53 -3.49 -9.70
C TYR A 290 13.05 -4.43 -8.62
N TRP A 291 13.61 -5.63 -8.57
CA TRP A 291 13.39 -6.59 -7.48
C TRP A 291 14.71 -7.02 -6.87
N ARG A 292 14.69 -7.32 -5.58
CA ARG A 292 15.82 -7.99 -4.94
C ARG A 292 15.81 -9.47 -5.29
N ALA A 293 16.86 -9.92 -5.96
CA ALA A 293 17.05 -11.29 -6.41
C ALA A 293 18.37 -11.81 -5.83
N MET A 294 18.34 -12.64 -4.78
CA MET A 294 19.51 -13.27 -4.12
C MET A 294 20.90 -12.69 -4.49
N GLY A 295 21.35 -11.65 -3.76
CA GLY A 295 22.68 -11.04 -3.93
C GLY A 295 22.78 -9.98 -5.05
N ILE A 296 21.78 -9.87 -5.91
CA ILE A 296 21.70 -8.87 -6.98
C ILE A 296 20.36 -8.13 -6.96
N VAL A 297 20.29 -7.02 -7.68
CA VAL A 297 19.02 -6.37 -8.05
C VAL A 297 18.76 -6.63 -9.53
N LEU A 298 17.57 -7.17 -9.84
CA LEU A 298 17.10 -7.36 -11.21
C LEU A 298 16.18 -6.20 -11.57
N GLY A 299 16.58 -5.39 -12.54
CA GLY A 299 15.71 -4.40 -13.20
C GLY A 299 15.08 -5.00 -14.45
N VAL A 300 13.82 -4.72 -14.73
CA VAL A 300 13.15 -5.06 -16.00
C VAL A 300 12.41 -3.84 -16.52
N ARG A 301 12.75 -3.40 -17.73
CA ARG A 301 12.12 -2.25 -18.39
C ARG A 301 10.76 -2.62 -18.95
N LEU A 302 9.74 -1.80 -18.69
CA LEU A 302 8.35 -2.10 -19.04
C LEU A 302 8.13 -2.31 -20.55
N HIS A 303 8.66 -1.41 -21.39
CA HIS A 303 8.39 -1.41 -22.83
C HIS A 303 9.23 -2.42 -23.61
N THR A 304 10.52 -2.53 -23.27
CA THR A 304 11.45 -3.40 -24.00
C THR A 304 11.50 -4.81 -23.42
N LEU A 305 11.02 -5.01 -22.19
CA LEU A 305 11.13 -6.26 -21.43
C LEU A 305 12.57 -6.77 -21.31
N GLN A 306 13.53 -5.86 -21.45
CA GLN A 306 14.94 -6.11 -21.24
C GLN A 306 15.23 -6.08 -19.74
N ALA A 307 16.05 -7.04 -19.32
CA ALA A 307 16.52 -7.15 -17.96
C ALA A 307 17.89 -6.48 -17.82
N GLU A 308 18.10 -5.81 -16.70
CA GLU A 308 19.37 -5.26 -16.29
C GLU A 308 19.72 -5.77 -14.88
N HIS A 309 21.01 -5.86 -14.59
CA HIS A 309 21.51 -6.28 -13.29
C HIS A 309 22.21 -5.10 -12.63
N VAL A 310 21.93 -4.91 -11.35
CA VAL A 310 22.61 -3.91 -10.53
C VAL A 310 23.14 -4.61 -9.29
N ASP A 311 24.43 -4.45 -9.04
CA ASP A 311 25.06 -5.01 -7.85
C ASP A 311 24.59 -4.28 -6.61
N ILE A 312 24.27 -5.05 -5.57
CA ILE A 312 23.93 -4.53 -4.25
C ILE A 312 25.24 -4.05 -3.59
N PRO A 313 25.26 -2.87 -2.94
CA PRO A 313 26.45 -2.42 -2.24
C PRO A 313 26.80 -3.42 -1.12
N LEU A 314 28.06 -3.84 -1.06
CA LEU A 314 28.61 -4.70 -0.02
C LEU A 314 28.68 -3.92 1.30
N THR A 315 27.57 -3.84 2.03
CA THR A 315 27.50 -3.14 3.30
C THR A 315 27.34 -4.13 4.43
N GLY A 316 28.47 -4.63 4.93
CA GLY A 316 28.53 -5.49 6.10
C GLY A 316 27.98 -6.90 5.91
N HIS A 317 27.93 -7.66 7.00
CA HIS A 317 27.31 -8.97 7.05
C HIS A 317 25.79 -8.79 7.06
N ASP A 318 25.08 -9.17 5.98
CA ASP A 318 23.61 -9.28 5.93
C ASP A 318 23.22 -10.63 6.56
N PRO A 319 22.91 -10.69 7.88
CA PRO A 319 22.87 -11.97 8.59
C PRO A 319 21.62 -12.80 8.23
N ALA A 320 20.66 -12.23 7.49
CA ALA A 320 19.33 -12.83 7.32
C ALA A 320 18.62 -12.52 5.99
N GLY A 321 19.27 -11.83 5.06
CA GLY A 321 18.59 -11.36 3.86
C GLY A 321 17.66 -10.16 4.13
N ASN A 322 17.94 -9.39 5.18
CA ASN A 322 17.16 -8.25 5.67
C ASN A 322 17.47 -6.97 4.88
N THR A 323 17.28 -7.05 3.56
CA THR A 323 17.55 -5.95 2.64
C THR A 323 16.30 -5.66 1.80
N LEU A 324 15.90 -4.40 1.75
CA LEU A 324 14.82 -3.89 0.93
C LEU A 324 15.34 -2.91 -0.11
N LEU A 325 14.59 -2.81 -1.21
CA LEU A 325 14.77 -1.76 -2.21
C LEU A 325 13.74 -0.66 -1.96
N GLY A 326 14.08 0.56 -2.35
CA GLY A 326 13.14 1.68 -2.41
C GLY A 326 13.64 2.79 -3.30
N VAL A 327 12.99 3.94 -3.21
CA VAL A 327 13.34 5.13 -3.97
C VAL A 327 13.64 6.27 -3.02
N SER A 328 14.63 7.09 -3.34
CA SER A 328 14.89 8.34 -2.66
C SER A 328 13.86 9.41 -3.03
N PRO A 329 13.72 10.49 -2.23
CA PRO A 329 12.91 11.65 -2.60
C PRO A 329 13.29 12.29 -3.96
N ASN A 330 14.52 12.06 -4.43
CA ASN A 330 14.98 12.53 -5.73
C ASN A 330 14.90 11.49 -6.86
N GLY A 331 14.11 10.41 -6.68
CA GLY A 331 13.83 9.43 -7.74
C GLY A 331 14.99 8.48 -8.04
N ARG A 332 15.93 8.30 -7.11
CA ARG A 332 17.09 7.39 -7.26
C ARG A 332 16.85 6.10 -6.48
N LEU A 333 17.33 4.99 -7.02
CA LEU A 333 17.24 3.69 -6.35
C LEU A 333 17.98 3.73 -5.00
N ARG A 334 17.35 3.20 -3.95
CA ARG A 334 17.91 3.06 -2.60
C ARG A 334 17.88 1.60 -2.18
N VAL A 335 18.89 1.23 -1.39
CA VAL A 335 18.96 -0.05 -0.69
C VAL A 335 18.95 0.24 0.80
N VAL A 336 18.07 -0.44 1.53
CA VAL A 336 17.91 -0.32 2.98
C VAL A 336 18.19 -1.68 3.60
N GLN A 337 19.12 -1.71 4.54
CA GLN A 337 19.64 -2.95 5.12
C GLN A 337 19.70 -2.86 6.64
N VAL A 338 19.55 -4.00 7.30
CA VAL A 338 19.88 -4.11 8.71
C VAL A 338 21.39 -4.31 8.83
N VAL A 339 22.05 -3.47 9.64
CA VAL A 339 23.48 -3.56 9.90
C VAL A 339 23.72 -3.78 11.40
N GLU A 340 24.61 -4.71 11.72
CA GLU A 340 25.07 -4.91 13.10
C GLU A 340 26.22 -3.96 13.41
N GLN A 341 26.12 -3.27 14.54
CA GLN A 341 27.12 -2.32 15.02
C GLN A 341 27.62 -2.77 16.39
N MET A 342 28.93 -2.89 16.54
CA MET A 342 29.55 -3.27 17.81
C MET A 342 29.73 -2.01 18.65
N MET A 343 28.92 -1.82 19.70
CA MET A 343 28.96 -0.57 20.48
C MET A 343 30.10 -0.55 21.52
N CYS A 344 30.45 -1.68 22.16
CA CYS A 344 31.46 -1.69 23.25
C CYS A 344 32.17 -3.06 23.38
N ARG A 345 33.52 -3.08 23.30
CA ARG A 345 34.33 -4.29 23.58
C ARG A 345 34.25 -4.77 25.04
N ALA A 346 33.94 -3.88 25.98
CA ALA A 346 33.88 -4.20 27.41
C ALA A 346 32.56 -4.86 27.84
N THR A 347 31.43 -4.56 27.17
CA THR A 347 30.11 -5.13 27.48
C THR A 347 29.65 -6.18 26.44
N GLY A 348 30.33 -6.27 25.29
CA GLY A 348 29.99 -7.19 24.21
C GLY A 348 28.63 -6.91 23.55
N LYS A 349 27.99 -5.76 23.84
CA LYS A 349 26.63 -5.46 23.37
C LYS A 349 26.67 -5.06 21.89
N VAL A 350 26.10 -5.90 21.03
CA VAL A 350 25.84 -5.61 19.61
C VAL A 350 24.54 -4.80 19.55
N SER A 351 24.58 -3.64 18.90
CA SER A 351 23.38 -2.87 18.55
C SER A 351 23.03 -3.11 17.09
N ILE A 352 21.74 -3.01 16.77
CA ILE A 352 21.26 -3.16 15.40
C ILE A 352 20.85 -1.78 14.90
N ALA A 353 21.31 -1.43 13.70
CA ALA A 353 21.01 -0.18 13.03
C ALA A 353 20.48 -0.41 11.62
N ILE A 354 19.99 0.65 10.98
CA ILE A 354 19.54 0.62 9.59
C ILE A 354 20.54 1.37 8.72
N GLY A 355 21.12 0.66 7.76
CA GLY A 355 21.98 1.22 6.73
C GLY A 355 21.17 1.60 5.49
N VAL A 356 21.37 2.81 4.97
CA VAL A 356 20.76 3.30 3.74
C VAL A 356 21.84 3.71 2.75
N SER A 357 21.84 3.08 1.57
CA SER A 357 22.70 3.45 0.44
C SER A 357 21.83 3.92 -0.71
N THR A 358 22.13 5.09 -1.26
CA THR A 358 21.41 5.65 -2.42
C THR A 358 22.30 5.53 -3.65
N ARG A 359 21.73 5.17 -4.80
CA ARG A 359 22.47 5.14 -6.06
C ARG A 359 22.84 6.58 -6.45
N SER A 360 24.09 6.79 -6.83
CA SER A 360 24.60 8.10 -7.27
C SER A 360 23.80 8.63 -8.48
N THR A 361 23.86 9.93 -8.70
CA THR A 361 23.19 10.58 -9.85
C THR A 361 23.72 10.09 -11.21
N ALA A 362 25.00 9.77 -11.29
CA ALA A 362 25.61 9.17 -12.48
C ALA A 362 25.07 7.75 -12.75
N GLY A 363 24.73 7.01 -11.68
CA GLY A 363 24.14 5.67 -11.77
C GLY A 363 25.14 4.52 -11.66
N ASP A 364 26.43 4.82 -11.65
CA ASP A 364 27.52 3.83 -11.70
C ASP A 364 28.07 3.48 -10.31
N LYS A 365 27.79 4.30 -9.29
CA LYS A 365 28.23 4.07 -7.90
C LYS A 365 27.10 4.22 -6.89
N TRP A 366 27.31 3.67 -5.70
CA TRP A 366 26.47 3.90 -4.52
C TRP A 366 27.08 5.02 -3.66
N ASP A 367 26.23 5.94 -3.19
CA ASP A 367 26.59 6.96 -2.22
C ASP A 367 27.01 6.28 -0.89
N PRO A 368 27.85 6.95 -0.05
CA PRO A 368 28.28 6.40 1.23
C PRO A 368 27.11 5.93 2.10
N LEU A 369 27.33 4.83 2.83
CA LEU A 369 26.32 4.23 3.71
C LEU A 369 25.94 5.21 4.82
N LEU A 370 24.67 5.62 4.85
CA LEU A 370 24.09 6.35 5.97
C LEU A 370 23.60 5.34 7.01
N VAL A 371 24.12 5.40 8.23
CA VAL A 371 23.69 4.54 9.34
C VAL A 371 22.73 5.30 10.24
N ILE A 372 21.56 4.74 10.46
CA ILE A 372 20.52 5.26 11.34
C ILE A 372 20.44 4.35 12.57
N GLU A 373 20.83 4.87 13.72
CA GLU A 373 20.65 4.19 15.00
C GLU A 373 19.17 4.14 15.36
N VAL A 374 18.64 2.94 15.54
CA VAL A 374 17.21 2.71 15.82
C VAL A 374 16.94 2.15 17.22
N VAL A 375 17.82 1.29 17.75
CA VAL A 375 17.66 0.72 19.10
C VAL A 375 17.99 1.77 20.16
N GLY A 376 17.13 1.92 21.17
CA GLY A 376 17.26 2.94 22.21
C GLY A 376 16.79 4.33 21.80
N ARG A 377 16.75 4.62 20.48
CA ARG A 377 16.20 5.88 19.95
C ARG A 377 14.73 5.77 19.55
N PHE A 378 14.38 4.72 18.80
CA PHE A 378 13.04 4.50 18.25
C PHE A 378 12.44 3.17 18.70
N LEU A 379 13.28 2.16 18.91
CA LEU A 379 12.92 0.84 19.38
C LEU A 379 13.33 0.67 20.84
N PRO A 380 12.66 -0.22 21.61
CA PRO A 380 13.04 -0.55 22.99
C PRO A 380 14.53 -0.93 23.10
N ALA A 381 15.18 -0.59 24.21
CA ALA A 381 16.61 -0.81 24.43
C ALA A 381 16.98 -2.30 24.56
N GLU A 382 15.98 -3.14 24.78
CA GLU A 382 16.03 -4.59 24.90
C GLU A 382 15.93 -5.29 23.53
N THR A 383 15.63 -4.56 22.46
CA THR A 383 15.48 -5.13 21.11
C THR A 383 16.76 -5.84 20.69
N THR A 384 16.65 -7.15 20.45
CA THR A 384 17.79 -8.00 20.06
C THR A 384 17.75 -8.43 18.60
N TRP A 385 16.61 -8.27 17.93
CA TRP A 385 16.47 -8.59 16.50
C TRP A 385 15.49 -7.63 15.83
N MET A 386 15.71 -7.37 14.55
CA MET A 386 14.74 -6.70 13.69
C MET A 386 14.70 -7.34 12.31
N ARG A 387 13.59 -7.18 11.61
CA ARG A 387 13.39 -7.62 10.23
C ARG A 387 12.65 -6.54 9.46
N LEU A 388 13.25 -6.11 8.34
CA LEU A 388 12.58 -5.20 7.41
C LEU A 388 11.48 -5.97 6.66
N ARG A 389 10.29 -5.38 6.57
CA ARG A 389 9.12 -6.03 5.97
C ARG A 389 8.71 -5.37 4.65
N TRP A 390 8.67 -4.04 4.62
CA TRP A 390 8.26 -3.28 3.44
C TRP A 390 8.85 -1.87 3.45
N LEU A 391 9.12 -1.31 2.27
CA LEU A 391 9.52 0.08 2.09
C LEU A 391 8.54 0.75 1.13
N CYS A 392 7.82 1.74 1.63
CA CYS A 392 6.96 2.58 0.84
C CYS A 392 7.81 3.54 0.00
N GLU A 393 7.76 3.36 -1.32
CA GLU A 393 8.69 3.95 -2.29
C GLU A 393 8.63 5.48 -2.30
N LYS A 394 7.43 6.05 -2.23
CA LYS A 394 7.24 7.50 -2.37
C LYS A 394 7.27 8.24 -1.04
N SER A 395 6.82 7.59 0.04
CA SER A 395 6.79 8.19 1.38
C SER A 395 8.09 7.99 2.18
N GLY A 396 8.98 7.08 1.76
CA GLY A 396 10.21 6.77 2.47
C GLY A 396 10.00 6.10 3.84
N VAL A 397 8.80 5.55 4.07
CA VAL A 397 8.44 4.87 5.32
C VAL A 397 8.77 3.39 5.20
N VAL A 398 9.54 2.89 6.16
CA VAL A 398 9.88 1.48 6.31
C VAL A 398 8.98 0.86 7.36
N PHE A 399 8.29 -0.22 7.01
CA PHE A 399 7.66 -1.11 7.96
C PHE A 399 8.64 -2.20 8.37
N LEU A 400 8.85 -2.36 9.68
CA LEU A 400 9.74 -3.36 10.25
C LEU A 400 9.09 -4.05 11.45
N THR A 401 9.48 -5.29 11.68
CA THR A 401 9.14 -6.04 12.89
C THR A 401 10.36 -6.10 13.79
N ALA A 402 10.20 -5.83 15.07
CA ALA A 402 11.26 -5.91 16.05
C ALA A 402 10.79 -6.63 17.31
N GLY A 403 11.73 -7.25 18.02
CA GLY A 403 11.45 -7.98 19.25
C GLY A 403 12.71 -8.33 20.04
N CYS A 404 12.49 -9.01 21.16
CA CYS A 404 13.54 -9.51 22.04
C CYS A 404 13.68 -11.02 21.88
N ALA A 405 14.90 -11.53 21.96
CA ALA A 405 15.16 -12.96 21.93
C ALA A 405 14.49 -13.63 23.14
N GLY A 406 13.71 -14.69 22.89
CA GLY A 406 12.94 -15.40 23.92
C GLY A 406 11.50 -14.92 24.09
N ASP A 407 11.13 -13.76 23.52
CA ASP A 407 9.72 -13.37 23.41
C ASP A 407 9.11 -14.01 22.15
N GLN A 408 7.90 -14.55 22.27
CA GLN A 408 7.13 -15.04 21.13
C GLN A 408 6.42 -13.91 20.38
N THR A 409 6.44 -12.69 20.94
CA THR A 409 5.73 -11.54 20.41
C THR A 409 6.66 -10.58 19.70
N SER A 410 6.20 -10.04 18.57
CA SER A 410 6.89 -9.00 17.83
C SER A 410 5.96 -7.82 17.59
N ASP A 411 6.54 -6.62 17.65
CA ASP A 411 5.84 -5.37 17.39
C ASP A 411 6.19 -4.89 15.98
N VAL A 412 5.22 -4.29 15.30
CA VAL A 412 5.39 -3.68 13.97
C VAL A 412 5.55 -2.18 14.14
N TYR A 413 6.61 -1.64 13.55
CA TYR A 413 6.94 -0.22 13.55
C TYR A 413 6.91 0.35 12.14
N ALA A 414 6.52 1.62 12.02
CA ALA A 414 6.70 2.43 10.83
C ALA A 414 7.75 3.51 11.11
N LEU A 415 8.84 3.50 10.34
CA LEU A 415 9.95 4.44 10.48
C LEU A 415 10.07 5.29 9.21
N SER A 416 9.99 6.61 9.34
CA SER A 416 10.32 7.53 8.26
C SER A 416 11.83 7.70 8.16
N LEU A 417 12.44 7.26 7.05
CA LEU A 417 13.88 7.37 6.85
C LEU A 417 14.36 8.83 6.77
N ASP A 418 13.57 9.69 6.14
CA ASP A 418 13.95 11.09 5.93
C ASP A 418 13.70 11.96 7.17
N ARG A 419 12.62 11.70 7.93
CA ARG A 419 12.31 12.45 9.16
C ARG A 419 12.96 11.88 10.41
N GLN A 420 13.39 10.62 10.36
CA GLN A 420 13.84 9.88 11.52
C GLN A 420 12.81 9.93 12.67
N GLU A 421 11.57 9.63 12.32
CA GLU A 421 10.45 9.49 13.24
C GLU A 421 9.91 8.07 13.14
N ALA A 422 9.60 7.46 14.28
CA ALA A 422 9.04 6.12 14.32
C ALA A 422 7.74 6.09 15.13
N GLU A 423 6.81 5.24 14.69
CA GLU A 423 5.61 4.91 15.45
C GLU A 423 5.42 3.40 15.52
N ARG A 424 4.92 2.91 16.65
CA ARG A 424 4.46 1.52 16.77
C ARG A 424 3.04 1.41 16.19
N VAL A 425 2.86 0.55 15.20
CA VAL A 425 1.62 0.41 14.43
C VAL A 425 0.77 -0.76 14.92
N ALA A 426 1.40 -1.87 15.30
CA ALA A 426 0.70 -3.04 15.82
C ALA A 426 1.56 -3.77 16.85
N SER A 427 0.90 -4.42 17.81
CA SER A 427 1.55 -5.26 18.82
C SER A 427 1.18 -6.73 18.70
N HIS A 428 2.04 -7.59 19.21
CA HIS A 428 1.86 -9.05 19.25
C HIS A 428 1.53 -9.67 17.89
N HIS A 429 2.20 -9.21 16.83
CA HIS A 429 2.13 -9.88 15.54
C HIS A 429 2.96 -11.16 15.58
N GLY A 430 2.33 -12.29 15.21
CA GLY A 430 3.03 -13.52 14.90
C GLY A 430 3.92 -13.28 13.68
N GLY A 431 5.23 -13.17 13.91
CA GLY A 431 6.21 -12.54 13.01
C GLY A 431 6.50 -13.20 11.66
N ASP A 432 5.64 -14.11 11.19
CA ASP A 432 5.87 -14.91 9.98
C ASP A 432 4.88 -14.61 8.82
N GLY A 433 3.82 -13.83 9.06
CA GLY A 433 2.83 -13.50 8.02
C GLY A 433 3.34 -12.46 7.01
N ASP A 434 3.00 -12.62 5.73
CA ASP A 434 3.27 -11.64 4.66
C ASP A 434 2.72 -10.25 5.04
N LEU A 435 3.55 -9.22 4.87
CA LEU A 435 3.22 -7.82 5.17
C LEU A 435 3.53 -6.96 3.94
N HIS A 436 2.52 -6.23 3.46
CA HIS A 436 2.63 -5.35 2.31
C HIS A 436 2.21 -3.93 2.70
N GLY A 437 3.14 -2.98 2.64
CA GLY A 437 2.84 -1.58 2.89
C GLY A 437 1.85 -1.04 1.87
N TYR A 438 0.95 -0.18 2.32
CA TYR A 438 -0.06 0.48 1.52
C TYR A 438 0.19 1.98 1.58
N GLU A 439 0.60 2.54 0.45
CA GLU A 439 0.77 3.98 0.27
C GLU A 439 -0.03 4.49 -0.91
N MET A 440 -0.44 5.75 -0.84
CA MET A 440 -1.25 6.41 -1.85
C MET A 440 -0.74 7.84 -2.10
N ASP A 441 -0.73 8.30 -3.34
CA ASP A 441 -0.50 9.71 -3.63
C ASP A 441 -1.60 10.59 -3.02
N ARG A 442 -1.25 11.80 -2.60
CA ARG A 442 -2.21 12.76 -2.04
C ARG A 442 -3.34 13.08 -3.01
N THR A 443 -3.03 13.21 -4.30
CA THR A 443 -4.03 13.48 -5.35
C THR A 443 -5.03 12.33 -5.43
N SER A 444 -4.54 11.08 -5.48
CA SER A 444 -5.36 9.88 -5.52
C SER A 444 -6.20 9.73 -4.24
N TYR A 445 -5.61 10.05 -3.08
CA TYR A 445 -6.34 10.07 -1.81
C TYR A 445 -7.48 11.08 -1.82
N LEU A 446 -7.23 12.33 -2.21
CA LEU A 446 -8.27 13.36 -2.25
C LEU A 446 -9.37 13.00 -3.25
N ARG A 447 -9.03 12.46 -4.43
CA ARG A 447 -10.02 11.97 -5.40
C ARG A 447 -10.92 10.88 -4.81
N SER A 448 -10.37 9.99 -3.98
CA SER A 448 -11.14 8.94 -3.31
C SER A 448 -12.10 9.46 -2.23
N LEU A 449 -12.05 10.75 -1.88
CA LEU A 449 -12.93 11.32 -0.87
C LEU A 449 -14.35 11.52 -1.39
N ALA A 450 -14.54 11.70 -2.70
CA ALA A 450 -15.86 11.77 -3.30
C ALA A 450 -16.65 10.51 -2.89
N MET A 451 -17.87 10.72 -2.42
CA MET A 451 -18.81 9.63 -2.20
C MET A 451 -19.31 9.20 -3.58
N ASP A 452 -19.53 7.91 -3.79
CA ASP A 452 -20.38 7.48 -4.89
C ASP A 452 -21.70 8.23 -4.71
N GLU A 453 -22.03 9.10 -5.66
CA GLU A 453 -23.37 9.62 -5.77
C GLU A 453 -24.21 8.38 -6.01
N ASP A 454 -25.00 7.97 -5.01
CA ASP A 454 -26.06 7.00 -5.26
C ASP A 454 -26.84 7.59 -6.44
N ASP A 455 -26.68 6.96 -7.60
CA ASP A 455 -27.50 7.20 -8.78
C ASP A 455 -28.93 6.82 -8.39
N ASP A 456 -29.60 7.72 -7.68
CA ASP A 456 -31.04 7.78 -7.57
C ASP A 456 -31.54 8.20 -8.96
N ASP A 457 -31.52 7.25 -9.90
CA ASP A 457 -32.22 7.36 -11.17
C ASP A 457 -33.74 7.51 -10.86
N PRO A 458 -34.42 8.50 -11.47
CA PRO A 458 -35.77 8.94 -11.08
C PRO A 458 -36.91 7.96 -11.34
#